data_AF-A0A835TQV8-F1
#
_entry.id   AF-A0A835TQV8-F1
#
_cell.length_a   1.000
_cell.length_b   1.000
_cell.length_c   1.000
_cell.angle_alpha   90.00
_cell.angle_beta   90.00
_cell.angle_gamma   90.00
#
_symmetry.space_group_name_H-M   'P 1'
#
loop_
_entity.id
_entity.type
_entity.pdbx_description
1 polymer ?
#
loop_
_entity_poly.entity_id
_entity_poly.type
_entity_poly.pdbx_seq_one_letter_code
_entity_poly.pdbx_strand_id
1 'polypeptide(L)'
;MERMSWLSKLTPRAGGQRAPRSASLQPPVTADPETCLMVFKNHWAQVLRILERRGSKPAPDDLSAVRNNTYQMLNLLAEDRPWGDGDKDRSQGDGDMACGPILEFVAAENLLERLLCWHLQAGWVVLEEQLERVVSVPFPPCPCWQVEQLKLYEMLISQARQPLLRHKPVLTPLLRLLSVCAEPASAPLENSLVLLLNQLCVSVAREPAILELFFHSHTDQGPANLIIFSLLIPFIHHEGTRGQQARDALLLIMAMSASNRAVAQSITDNSYFCPVLATGLSALYSSLPRKIEVRGDDWHFLRREDWIGVSSLVLFMNSLEFCNAVIQVAHPLVQKQLVDYVHNGFLVPVMGPALHKTSVEEMIASTAYLDLFLRSVSETALLKTFLRFVLLHRHDNTTILDTLVGRINSNSRLCMVSLSLFRTLLSLNCEDVMLQLVLSCPVPPCAPRYLLPCSHVMLSQKRAVRDLDIYGKTAANSALLSSWTLSQLSTEPLVPFLWQLEPHPHPILAQSPSWPWAPLCHPCSRWDIIAIPALC
;
A
#
# COMPACT_ATOMS: atom_id res chain seq x y z
N MET A 1 -16.57 18.85 3.01
CA MET A 1 -15.27 18.35 2.51
C MET A 1 -14.42 18.05 3.75
N GLU A 2 -14.68 16.91 4.40
CA GLU A 2 -13.92 16.47 5.58
C GLU A 2 -12.67 15.74 5.08
N ARG A 3 -11.48 16.28 5.42
CA ARG A 3 -10.20 15.59 5.23
C ARG A 3 -10.20 14.33 6.10
N MET A 4 -10.28 13.16 5.47
CA MET A 4 -10.22 11.87 6.15
C MET A 4 -8.78 11.57 6.63
N SER A 5 -8.56 11.73 7.94
CA SER A 5 -7.77 10.94 8.91
C SER A 5 -6.38 10.33 8.59
N TRP A 6 -6.05 9.98 7.33
CA TRP A 6 -4.81 9.27 6.99
C TRP A 6 -3.56 10.12 7.25
N LEU A 7 -3.60 11.38 6.86
CA LEU A 7 -2.46 12.30 6.94
C LEU A 7 -2.15 12.77 8.37
N SER A 8 -3.16 12.80 9.25
CA SER A 8 -2.96 13.20 10.66
C SER A 8 -2.09 12.23 11.45
N LYS A 9 -1.89 11.00 10.96
CA LYS A 9 -1.01 9.99 11.57
C LYS A 9 0.44 10.05 11.07
N LEU A 10 0.71 10.76 9.98
CA LEU A 10 2.04 10.86 9.35
C LEU A 10 2.84 12.08 9.82
N THR A 11 2.19 13.06 10.44
CA THR A 11 2.88 14.13 11.18
C THR A 11 3.11 13.68 12.61
N PRO A 12 4.37 13.58 13.11
CA PRO A 12 4.61 13.48 14.54
C PRO A 12 4.18 14.80 15.16
N ARG A 13 2.94 14.90 15.63
CA ARG A 13 2.55 15.98 16.53
C ARG A 13 3.44 15.85 17.77
N ALA A 14 4.31 16.82 17.97
CA ALA A 14 4.93 17.07 19.26
C ALA A 14 3.80 17.20 20.29
N GLY A 15 3.51 16.11 21.00
CA GLY A 15 2.51 16.06 22.05
C GLY A 15 3.02 16.86 23.23
N GLY A 16 2.69 18.16 23.25
CA GLY A 16 2.83 19.00 24.44
C GLY A 16 2.05 18.39 25.59
N GLN A 17 2.75 17.81 26.55
CA GLN A 17 2.19 17.33 27.81
C GLN A 17 1.66 18.54 28.60
N ARG A 18 0.34 18.71 28.64
CA ARG A 18 -0.30 19.49 29.71
C ARG A 18 -0.22 18.65 30.98
N ALA A 19 0.61 19.09 31.92
CA ALA A 19 0.80 18.47 33.22
C ALA A 19 -0.51 18.44 34.03
N PRO A 20 -0.88 17.30 34.66
CA PRO A 20 -1.82 17.30 35.76
C PRO A 20 -1.10 17.81 37.01
N ARG A 21 -1.68 18.83 37.64
CA ARG A 21 -1.18 19.39 38.91
C ARG A 21 -1.31 18.36 40.04
N SER A 22 -0.17 18.13 40.69
CA SER A 22 0.03 17.67 42.08
C SER A 22 -0.61 16.33 42.51
N ALA A 23 0.19 15.27 42.39
CA ALA A 23 0.29 14.22 43.40
C ALA A 23 1.76 13.76 43.47
N SER A 24 2.41 13.99 44.62
CA SER A 24 3.68 13.44 45.11
C SER A 24 4.73 12.94 44.08
N LEU A 25 5.81 13.70 43.91
CA LEU A 25 7.04 13.28 43.24
C LEU A 25 7.75 12.19 44.06
N GLN A 26 7.42 10.92 43.82
CA GLN A 26 8.39 9.84 44.00
C GLN A 26 8.96 9.49 42.63
N PRO A 27 10.29 9.39 42.46
CA PRO A 27 10.85 8.82 41.24
C PRO A 27 10.29 7.39 41.10
N PRO A 28 9.98 6.92 39.88
CA PRO A 28 9.59 5.53 39.71
C PRO A 28 10.69 4.68 40.33
N VAL A 29 10.32 3.79 41.26
CA VAL A 29 11.24 2.82 41.87
C VAL A 29 11.64 1.86 40.76
N THR A 30 12.63 2.25 39.96
CA THR A 30 13.26 1.38 38.98
C THR A 30 14.11 0.40 39.75
N ALA A 31 13.80 -0.89 39.61
CA ALA A 31 14.63 -1.95 40.19
C ALA A 31 16.08 -1.78 39.71
N ASP A 32 17.01 -2.03 40.63
CA ASP A 32 18.45 -1.98 40.40
C ASP A 32 18.85 -2.83 39.17
N PRO A 33 19.60 -2.27 38.18
CA PRO A 33 19.93 -2.97 36.93
C PRO A 33 20.65 -4.31 37.14
N GLU A 34 21.55 -4.37 38.12
CA GLU A 34 22.26 -5.59 38.51
C GLU A 34 21.30 -6.66 39.06
N THR A 35 20.33 -6.25 39.88
CA THR A 35 19.26 -7.14 40.36
C THR A 35 18.42 -7.68 39.20
N CYS A 36 18.03 -6.83 38.25
CA CYS A 36 17.32 -7.26 37.04
C CYS A 36 18.14 -8.26 36.22
N LEU A 37 19.45 -8.03 36.06
CA LEU A 37 20.37 -8.94 35.39
C LEU A 37 20.47 -10.29 36.11
N MET A 38 20.54 -10.31 37.44
CA MET A 38 20.57 -11.57 38.20
C MET A 38 19.29 -12.39 38.02
N VAL A 39 18.13 -11.74 38.10
CA VAL A 39 16.83 -12.40 37.86
C VAL A 39 16.76 -12.94 36.45
N PHE A 40 17.20 -12.16 35.46
CA PHE A 40 17.30 -12.58 34.06
C PHE A 40 18.18 -13.83 33.91
N LYS A 41 19.39 -13.83 34.50
CA LYS A 41 20.32 -14.96 34.46
C LYS A 41 19.73 -16.21 35.11
N ASN A 42 18.96 -16.07 36.19
CA ASN A 42 18.29 -17.20 36.82
C ASN A 42 17.22 -17.82 35.90
N HIS A 43 16.37 -17.00 35.29
CA HIS A 43 15.41 -17.48 34.30
C HIS A 43 16.12 -18.15 33.11
N TRP A 44 17.20 -17.55 32.60
CA TRP A 44 17.97 -18.15 31.51
C TRP A 44 18.58 -19.50 31.91
N ALA A 45 19.13 -19.63 33.11
CA ALA A 45 19.68 -20.89 33.60
C ALA A 45 18.62 -22.01 33.74
N GLN A 46 17.36 -21.66 33.99
CA GLN A 46 16.25 -22.62 33.97
C GLN A 46 15.92 -23.07 32.55
N VAL A 47 15.87 -22.13 31.61
CA VAL A 47 15.62 -22.41 30.19
C VAL A 47 16.76 -23.23 29.58
N LEU A 48 18.01 -22.81 29.79
CA LEU A 48 19.19 -23.47 29.24
C LEU A 48 19.28 -24.94 29.68
N ARG A 49 18.95 -25.25 30.94
CA ARG A 49 18.87 -26.63 31.44
C ARG A 49 17.88 -27.50 30.66
N ILE A 50 16.79 -26.93 30.17
CA ILE A 50 15.81 -27.63 29.34
C ILE A 50 16.32 -27.75 27.90
N LEU A 51 16.90 -26.67 27.35
CA LEU A 51 17.46 -26.63 26.00
C LEU A 51 18.60 -27.63 25.79
N GLU A 52 19.44 -27.84 26.80
CA GLU A 52 20.64 -28.70 26.73
C GLU A 52 20.35 -30.18 27.04
N ARG A 53 19.12 -30.54 27.46
CA ARG A 53 18.73 -31.94 27.64
C ARG A 53 18.77 -32.67 26.30
N ARG A 54 19.83 -33.46 26.08
CA ARG A 54 19.97 -34.30 24.89
C ARG A 54 19.17 -35.60 25.03
N GLY A 55 18.35 -35.91 24.03
CA GLY A 55 17.80 -37.26 23.80
C GLY A 55 16.40 -37.55 24.37
N SER A 56 15.82 -36.68 25.19
CA SER A 56 14.43 -36.81 25.68
C SER A 56 13.54 -35.73 25.07
N LYS A 57 12.35 -36.11 24.55
CA LYS A 57 11.34 -35.14 24.11
C LYS A 57 10.98 -34.21 25.30
N PRO A 58 10.84 -32.89 25.09
CA PRO A 58 10.46 -31.98 26.17
C PRO A 58 9.05 -32.32 26.68
N ALA A 59 8.91 -32.44 28.00
CA ALA A 59 7.60 -32.65 28.62
C ALA A 59 6.69 -31.41 28.39
N PRO A 60 5.36 -31.55 28.45
CA PRO A 60 4.46 -30.38 28.38
C PRO A 60 4.77 -29.33 29.45
N ASP A 61 5.19 -29.78 30.63
CA ASP A 61 5.64 -28.90 31.72
C ASP A 61 6.93 -28.16 31.34
N ASP A 62 7.89 -28.82 30.67
CA ASP A 62 9.11 -28.20 30.18
C ASP A 62 8.80 -27.10 29.14
N LEU A 63 7.87 -27.35 28.21
CA LEU A 63 7.41 -26.36 27.22
C LEU A 63 6.80 -25.13 27.92
N SER A 64 5.94 -25.35 28.91
CA SER A 64 5.33 -24.27 29.68
C SER A 64 6.35 -23.48 30.50
N ALA A 65 7.37 -24.15 31.05
CA ALA A 65 8.44 -23.54 31.81
C ALA A 65 9.32 -22.67 30.90
N VAL A 66 9.70 -23.17 29.70
CA VAL A 66 10.45 -22.38 28.72
C VAL A 66 9.66 -21.14 28.31
N ARG A 67 8.35 -21.28 28.04
CA ARG A 67 7.48 -20.15 27.71
C ARG A 67 7.45 -19.08 28.78
N ASN A 68 7.15 -19.47 30.02
CA ASN A 68 6.99 -18.54 31.12
C ASN A 68 8.30 -17.82 31.44
N ASN A 69 9.42 -18.56 31.49
CA ASN A 69 10.74 -17.96 31.73
C ASN A 69 11.15 -17.04 30.58
N THR A 70 10.93 -17.44 29.32
CA THR A 70 11.22 -16.58 28.15
C THR A 70 10.42 -15.29 28.21
N TYR A 71 9.13 -15.35 28.55
CA TYR A 71 8.29 -14.17 28.70
C TYR A 71 8.84 -13.20 29.76
N GLN A 72 9.21 -13.71 30.94
CA GLN A 72 9.79 -12.87 32.01
C GLN A 72 11.13 -12.25 31.60
N MET A 73 11.99 -13.03 30.95
CA MET A 73 13.28 -12.56 30.46
C MET A 73 13.12 -11.42 29.45
N LEU A 74 12.23 -11.56 28.47
CA LEU A 74 12.05 -10.54 27.44
C LEU A 74 11.39 -9.27 27.98
N ASN A 75 10.53 -9.35 29.00
CA ASN A 75 10.03 -8.15 29.69
C ASN A 75 11.17 -7.40 30.42
N LEU A 76 12.08 -8.14 31.08
CA LEU A 76 13.26 -7.53 31.70
C LEU A 76 14.17 -6.88 30.64
N LEU A 77 14.36 -7.53 29.48
CA LEU A 77 15.11 -6.96 28.36
C LEU A 77 14.44 -5.69 27.79
N ALA A 78 13.11 -5.64 27.75
CA ALA A 78 12.39 -4.45 27.30
C ALA A 78 12.62 -3.25 28.23
N GLU A 79 12.68 -3.46 29.54
CA GLU A 79 12.97 -2.39 30.51
C GLU A 79 14.47 -2.08 30.68
N ASP A 80 15.36 -2.84 30.05
CA ASP A 80 16.82 -2.67 30.12
C ASP A 80 17.27 -1.36 29.48
N ARG A 81 18.10 -0.60 30.21
CA ARG A 81 18.57 0.74 29.80
C ARG A 81 20.05 0.74 29.48
N PRO A 82 20.51 1.61 28.56
CA PRO A 82 21.93 1.81 28.28
C PRO A 82 22.72 2.14 29.55
N TRP A 83 23.98 1.72 29.64
CA TRP A 83 24.86 2.13 30.74
C TRP A 83 24.99 3.66 30.76
N GLY A 84 24.71 4.30 31.90
CA GLY A 84 24.93 5.74 32.08
C GLY A 84 23.69 6.65 32.01
N ASP A 85 22.47 6.12 31.95
CA ASP A 85 21.22 6.93 32.09
C ASP A 85 21.07 7.53 33.53
N GLY A 86 22.01 7.25 34.44
CA GLY A 86 22.04 7.77 35.81
C GLY A 86 23.42 8.20 36.36
N ASP A 87 24.52 8.07 35.60
CA ASP A 87 25.86 8.41 36.10
C ASP A 87 26.71 9.11 35.03
N LYS A 88 26.99 10.39 35.25
CA LYS A 88 27.62 11.30 34.27
C LYS A 88 29.14 11.14 34.14
N ASP A 89 29.76 10.21 34.86
CA ASP A 89 31.23 10.18 35.04
C ASP A 89 32.00 9.16 34.18
N ARG A 90 31.37 8.55 33.16
CA ARG A 90 32.06 7.64 32.23
C ARG A 90 31.84 8.01 30.77
N SER A 91 32.41 9.12 30.35
CA SER A 91 32.59 9.43 28.92
C SER A 91 34.07 9.66 28.61
N GLN A 92 34.79 8.55 28.42
CA GLN A 92 36.01 8.55 27.61
C GLN A 92 36.25 7.15 27.03
N GLY A 93 35.73 6.93 25.82
CA GLY A 93 35.91 5.69 25.07
C GLY A 93 35.01 5.65 23.85
N ASP A 94 35.61 5.93 22.69
CA ASP A 94 35.19 5.66 21.31
C ASP A 94 33.75 5.16 21.06
N GLY A 95 32.90 6.03 20.50
CA GLY A 95 31.81 5.79 19.52
C GLY A 95 30.74 4.70 19.69
N ASP A 96 30.94 3.66 20.51
CA ASP A 96 30.07 2.52 20.62
C ASP A 96 29.06 2.76 21.74
N MET A 97 27.78 2.76 21.38
CA MET A 97 26.68 3.07 22.29
C MET A 97 26.66 2.00 23.39
N ALA A 98 26.92 2.40 24.64
CA ALA A 98 26.94 1.46 25.77
C ALA A 98 25.59 0.75 25.87
N CYS A 99 25.57 -0.57 25.66
CA CYS A 99 24.35 -1.35 25.75
C CYS A 99 24.00 -1.62 27.22
N GLY A 100 22.73 -1.90 27.49
CA GLY A 100 22.32 -2.31 28.83
C GLY A 100 22.89 -3.68 29.22
N PRO A 101 23.05 -3.95 30.53
CA PRO A 101 23.67 -5.17 31.03
C PRO A 101 22.95 -6.45 30.59
N ILE A 102 21.63 -6.40 30.42
CA ILE A 102 20.85 -7.56 29.96
C ILE A 102 21.09 -7.77 28.46
N LEU A 103 21.10 -6.71 27.66
CA LEU A 103 21.39 -6.79 26.23
C LEU A 103 22.80 -7.30 25.94
N GLU A 104 23.81 -6.86 26.71
CA GLU A 104 25.17 -7.40 26.63
C GLU A 104 25.19 -8.90 26.86
N PHE A 105 24.47 -9.38 27.89
CA PHE A 105 24.37 -10.79 28.19
C PHE A 105 23.61 -11.59 27.11
N VAL A 106 22.52 -11.03 26.57
CA VAL A 106 21.77 -11.63 25.44
C VAL A 106 22.66 -11.79 24.22
N ALA A 107 23.48 -10.78 23.92
CA ALA A 107 24.45 -10.81 22.83
C ALA A 107 25.54 -11.85 23.05
N ALA A 108 26.13 -11.89 24.25
CA ALA A 108 27.19 -12.84 24.59
C ALA A 108 26.73 -14.31 24.50
N GLU A 109 25.52 -14.61 24.95
CA GLU A 109 24.96 -15.97 24.95
C GLU A 109 24.29 -16.36 23.62
N ASN A 110 24.16 -15.45 22.66
CA ASN A 110 23.32 -15.64 21.45
C ASN A 110 21.93 -16.19 21.79
N LEU A 111 21.34 -15.63 22.85
CA LEU A 111 20.20 -16.20 23.55
C LEU A 111 18.98 -16.38 22.64
N LEU A 112 18.65 -15.34 21.88
CA LEU A 112 17.49 -15.33 20.97
C LEU A 112 17.65 -16.32 19.82
N GLU A 113 18.87 -16.50 19.30
CA GLU A 113 19.16 -17.49 18.26
C GLU A 113 19.02 -18.92 18.78
N ARG A 114 19.53 -19.19 19.99
CA ARG A 114 19.40 -20.51 20.65
C ARG A 114 17.94 -20.84 20.93
N LEU A 115 17.17 -19.88 21.46
CA LEU A 115 15.73 -20.03 21.64
C LEU A 115 15.05 -20.34 20.30
N LEU A 116 15.28 -19.52 19.26
CA LEU A 116 14.66 -19.74 17.95
C LEU A 116 14.99 -21.13 17.39
N CYS A 117 16.26 -21.53 17.42
CA CYS A 117 16.69 -22.86 16.95
C CYS A 117 15.99 -23.99 17.71
N TRP A 118 15.94 -23.91 19.03
CA TRP A 118 15.30 -24.94 19.85
C TRP A 118 13.81 -25.07 19.53
N HIS A 119 13.10 -23.96 19.37
CA HIS A 119 11.68 -23.99 19.03
C HIS A 119 11.42 -24.51 17.61
N LEU A 120 12.27 -24.14 16.66
CA LEU A 120 12.19 -24.66 15.30
C LEU A 120 12.45 -26.17 15.28
N GLN A 121 13.37 -26.70 16.11
CA GLN A 121 13.66 -28.13 16.23
C GLN A 121 12.57 -28.90 16.99
N ALA A 122 12.07 -28.37 18.10
CA ALA A 122 11.01 -28.98 18.91
C ALA A 122 9.69 -29.13 18.12
N GLY A 123 9.42 -28.23 17.18
CA GLY A 123 8.26 -28.31 16.28
C GLY A 123 8.23 -29.55 15.38
N TRP A 124 9.37 -30.15 15.05
CA TRP A 124 9.43 -31.38 14.24
C TRP A 124 9.12 -32.65 15.06
N VAL A 125 9.51 -32.67 16.34
CA VAL A 125 9.44 -33.87 17.19
C VAL A 125 8.02 -34.17 17.69
N VAL A 126 7.16 -33.15 17.78
CA VAL A 126 5.74 -33.30 18.15
C VAL A 126 4.92 -33.84 16.97
N LEU A 127 5.37 -33.64 15.72
CA LEU A 127 4.63 -34.01 14.51
C LEU A 127 4.67 -35.52 14.22
N GLU A 128 5.78 -36.20 14.55
CA GLU A 128 5.93 -37.64 14.32
C GLU A 128 4.90 -38.49 15.09
N GLU A 129 4.41 -38.01 16.24
CA GLU A 129 3.44 -38.76 17.05
C GLU A 129 1.98 -38.61 16.59
N GLN A 130 1.67 -37.60 15.76
CA GLN A 130 0.33 -37.45 15.17
C GLN A 130 0.20 -38.08 13.78
N LEU A 131 1.30 -38.51 13.16
CA LEU A 131 1.34 -39.01 11.79
C LEU A 131 1.60 -40.54 11.67
N GLU A 132 1.27 -41.34 12.69
CA GLU A 132 1.12 -42.80 12.52
C GLU A 132 -0.25 -43.20 11.96
N ARG A 133 -1.13 -42.24 11.62
CA ARG A 133 -2.34 -42.50 10.85
C ARG A 133 -2.52 -41.50 9.71
N VAL A 134 -2.29 -42.02 8.51
CA VAL A 134 -2.70 -41.51 7.18
C VAL A 134 -1.74 -40.53 6.49
N VAL A 135 -1.00 -41.10 5.54
CA VAL A 135 -0.59 -40.59 4.21
C VAL A 135 -0.07 -39.13 4.14
N SER A 136 1.23 -39.03 3.86
CA SER A 136 1.88 -38.03 3.01
C SER A 136 1.17 -36.68 2.84
N VAL A 137 1.30 -35.79 3.82
CA VAL A 137 1.11 -34.35 3.58
C VAL A 137 2.19 -33.57 4.35
N PRO A 138 2.94 -32.65 3.71
CA PRO A 138 3.90 -31.80 4.42
C PRO A 138 3.11 -30.74 5.21
N PHE A 139 2.89 -30.95 6.51
CA PHE A 139 2.30 -29.94 7.40
C PHE A 139 3.35 -29.31 8.34
N PRO A 140 3.24 -27.99 8.65
CA PRO A 140 4.33 -27.19 9.22
C PRO A 140 4.44 -27.33 10.76
N PRO A 141 5.51 -26.81 11.41
CA PRO A 141 5.68 -26.81 12.87
C PRO A 141 4.49 -26.17 13.61
N CYS A 142 4.22 -26.61 14.85
CA CYS A 142 3.08 -26.17 15.66
C CYS A 142 2.88 -24.62 15.62
N PRO A 143 1.76 -24.11 15.03
CA PRO A 143 1.57 -22.68 14.78
C PRO A 143 1.52 -21.79 16.03
N CYS A 144 1.26 -22.37 17.21
CA CYS A 144 1.13 -21.63 18.46
C CYS A 144 2.43 -20.94 18.88
N TRP A 145 3.58 -21.57 18.66
CA TRP A 145 4.84 -21.03 19.12
C TRP A 145 5.35 -19.88 18.25
N GLN A 146 5.20 -19.99 16.93
CA GLN A 146 5.53 -18.90 16.01
C GLN A 146 4.73 -17.63 16.36
N VAL A 147 3.43 -17.79 16.66
CA VAL A 147 2.58 -16.70 17.12
C VAL A 147 3.11 -16.08 18.42
N GLU A 148 3.50 -16.90 19.41
CA GLU A 148 4.07 -16.40 20.67
C GLU A 148 5.39 -15.66 20.47
N GLN A 149 6.30 -16.17 19.62
CA GLN A 149 7.57 -15.50 19.30
C GLN A 149 7.35 -14.17 18.59
N LEU A 150 6.42 -14.11 17.62
CA LEU A 150 6.08 -12.86 16.94
C LEU A 150 5.54 -11.82 17.93
N LYS A 151 4.69 -12.23 18.87
CA LYS A 151 4.19 -11.34 19.95
C LYS A 151 5.29 -10.84 20.88
N LEU A 152 6.25 -11.70 21.21
CA LEU A 152 7.39 -11.33 22.05
C LEU A 152 8.29 -10.30 21.34
N TYR A 153 8.60 -10.53 20.05
CA TYR A 153 9.33 -9.54 19.25
C TYR A 153 8.55 -8.24 19.08
N GLU A 154 7.24 -8.32 18.88
CA GLU A 154 6.38 -7.13 18.79
C GLU A 154 6.44 -6.31 20.08
N MET A 155 6.34 -6.97 21.25
CA MET A 155 6.51 -6.33 22.55
C MET A 155 7.89 -5.68 22.69
N LEU A 156 8.97 -6.39 22.35
CA LEU A 156 10.33 -5.87 22.44
C LEU A 156 10.52 -4.61 21.58
N ILE A 157 10.07 -4.64 20.32
CA ILE A 157 10.21 -3.50 19.41
C ILE A 157 9.35 -2.31 19.86
N SER A 158 8.15 -2.59 20.36
CA SER A 158 7.20 -1.56 20.80
C SER A 158 7.59 -0.90 22.13
N GLN A 159 8.19 -1.66 23.07
CA GLN A 159 8.33 -1.24 24.46
C GLN A 159 9.78 -1.05 24.93
N ALA A 160 10.79 -1.49 24.17
CA ALA A 160 12.17 -1.43 24.62
C ALA A 160 12.67 -0.01 24.92
N ARG A 161 13.41 0.14 26.02
CA ARG A 161 14.04 1.41 26.46
C ARG A 161 15.33 1.75 25.69
N GLN A 162 15.86 0.82 24.91
CA GLN A 162 17.07 0.97 24.09
C GLN A 162 16.85 0.43 22.66
N PRO A 163 17.61 0.90 21.64
CA PRO A 163 17.36 0.57 20.23
C PRO A 163 17.84 -0.85 19.85
N LEU A 164 17.08 -1.87 20.28
CA LEU A 164 17.45 -3.29 20.13
C LEU A 164 17.75 -3.72 18.69
N LEU A 165 17.07 -3.15 17.69
CA LEU A 165 17.22 -3.52 16.28
C LEU A 165 18.61 -3.17 15.68
N ARG A 166 19.39 -2.30 16.34
CA ARG A 166 20.78 -2.01 15.94
C ARG A 166 21.72 -3.19 16.21
N HIS A 167 21.34 -4.08 17.13
CA HIS A 167 22.19 -5.17 17.59
C HIS A 167 21.91 -6.44 16.78
N LYS A 168 22.94 -6.93 16.05
CA LYS A 168 22.86 -8.17 15.26
C LYS A 168 22.30 -9.39 16.03
N PRO A 169 22.62 -9.62 17.31
CA PRO A 169 22.06 -10.74 18.08
C PRO A 169 20.53 -10.70 18.27
N VAL A 170 19.89 -9.54 18.07
CA VAL A 170 18.43 -9.39 18.08
C VAL A 170 17.87 -9.37 16.66
N LEU A 171 18.55 -8.68 15.74
CA LEU A 171 18.09 -8.52 14.36
C LEU A 171 18.14 -9.84 13.56
N THR A 172 19.24 -10.60 13.66
CA THR A 172 19.42 -11.82 12.86
C THR A 172 18.37 -12.89 13.15
N PRO A 173 18.07 -13.23 14.43
CA PRO A 173 17.04 -14.22 14.73
C PRO A 173 15.64 -13.71 14.35
N LEU A 174 15.38 -12.40 14.45
CA LEU A 174 14.13 -11.81 13.97
C LEU A 174 13.96 -12.00 12.46
N LEU A 175 14.97 -11.69 11.65
CA LEU A 175 14.92 -11.88 10.19
C LEU A 175 14.71 -13.34 9.82
N ARG A 176 15.37 -14.25 10.54
CA ARG A 176 15.19 -15.69 10.37
C ARG A 176 13.76 -16.12 10.73
N LEU A 177 13.20 -15.62 11.83
CA LEU A 177 11.80 -15.87 12.21
C LEU A 177 10.82 -15.38 11.12
N LEU A 178 11.04 -14.17 10.58
CA LEU A 178 10.23 -13.62 9.50
C LEU A 178 10.31 -14.49 8.23
N SER A 179 11.51 -15.00 7.90
CA SER A 179 11.69 -15.89 6.74
C SER A 179 10.94 -17.22 6.89
N VAL A 180 10.87 -17.77 8.10
CA VAL A 180 10.10 -18.98 8.40
C VAL A 180 8.59 -18.72 8.34
N CYS A 181 8.16 -17.49 8.64
CA CYS A 181 6.75 -17.08 8.59
C CYS A 181 6.30 -16.59 7.21
N ALA A 182 7.11 -16.78 6.15
CA ALA A 182 6.83 -16.24 4.82
C ALA A 182 5.59 -16.83 4.15
N GLU A 183 5.26 -18.09 4.47
CA GLU A 183 4.02 -18.75 4.06
C GLU A 183 3.14 -19.03 5.28
N PRO A 184 2.36 -18.05 5.75
CA PRO A 184 1.61 -18.21 6.98
C PRO A 184 0.42 -19.15 6.77
N ALA A 185 0.42 -20.27 7.48
CA ALA A 185 -0.60 -21.32 7.35
C ALA A 185 -1.89 -21.07 8.16
N SER A 186 -1.95 -20.01 8.99
CA SER A 186 -3.10 -19.78 9.88
C SER A 186 -3.40 -18.30 10.15
N ALA A 187 -4.69 -17.96 10.29
CA ALA A 187 -5.16 -16.60 10.61
C ALA A 187 -4.51 -15.94 11.85
N PRO A 188 -4.31 -16.62 13.01
CA PRO A 188 -3.64 -16.01 14.15
C PRO A 188 -2.17 -15.68 13.87
N LEU A 189 -1.49 -16.52 13.07
CA LEU A 189 -0.11 -16.28 12.64
C LEU A 189 -0.03 -15.06 11.73
N GLU A 190 -0.91 -14.96 10.74
CA GLU A 190 -1.00 -13.80 9.84
C GLU A 190 -1.23 -12.50 10.63
N ASN A 191 -2.13 -12.51 11.63
CA ASN A 191 -2.41 -11.34 12.45
C ASN A 191 -1.19 -10.90 13.27
N SER A 192 -0.50 -11.83 13.94
CA SER A 192 0.70 -11.51 14.70
C SER A 192 1.87 -11.08 13.81
N LEU A 193 2.00 -11.67 12.61
CA LEU A 193 3.01 -11.30 11.63
C LEU A 193 2.79 -9.87 11.11
N VAL A 194 1.58 -9.54 10.65
CA VAL A 194 1.27 -8.19 10.14
C VAL A 194 1.43 -7.13 11.22
N LEU A 195 1.06 -7.44 12.47
CA LEU A 195 1.26 -6.53 13.60
C LEU A 195 2.76 -6.24 13.83
N LEU A 196 3.58 -7.29 13.88
CA LEU A 196 5.03 -7.16 14.03
C LEU A 196 5.66 -6.36 12.87
N LEU A 197 5.28 -6.68 11.63
CA LEU A 197 5.77 -5.98 10.43
C LEU A 197 5.41 -4.49 10.46
N ASN A 198 4.20 -4.15 10.94
CA ASN A 198 3.80 -2.77 11.12
C ASN A 198 4.67 -2.06 12.18
N GLN A 199 4.92 -2.68 13.33
CA GLN A 199 5.80 -2.09 14.36
C GLN A 199 7.25 -1.94 13.89
N LEU A 200 7.72 -2.86 13.05
CA LEU A 200 9.02 -2.73 12.38
C LEU A 200 9.02 -1.52 11.45
N CYS A 201 7.98 -1.33 10.63
CA CYS A 201 7.88 -0.16 9.76
C CYS A 201 7.84 1.14 10.54
N VAL A 202 7.14 1.18 11.69
CA VAL A 202 7.12 2.35 12.58
C VAL A 202 8.51 2.63 13.16
N SER A 203 9.21 1.60 13.63
CA SER A 203 10.57 1.74 14.18
C SER A 203 11.56 2.23 13.13
N VAL A 204 11.50 1.68 11.91
CA VAL A 204 12.35 2.09 10.79
C VAL A 204 12.00 3.51 10.32
N ALA A 205 10.72 3.90 10.30
CA ALA A 205 10.33 5.27 9.98
C ALA A 205 10.80 6.29 11.02
N ARG A 206 10.86 5.89 12.30
CA ARG A 206 11.41 6.70 13.39
C ARG A 206 12.93 6.83 13.28
N GLU A 207 13.60 5.77 12.83
CA GLU A 207 15.05 5.73 12.70
C GLU A 207 15.50 5.11 11.36
N PRO A 208 15.58 5.93 10.30
CA PRO A 208 15.86 5.46 8.94
C PRO A 208 17.21 4.73 8.77
N ALA A 209 18.17 4.94 9.68
CA ALA A 209 19.47 4.26 9.64
C ALA A 209 19.34 2.74 9.83
N ILE A 210 18.33 2.26 10.56
CA ILE A 210 18.08 0.83 10.76
C ILE A 210 17.68 0.16 9.43
N LEU A 211 17.10 0.92 8.49
CA LEU A 211 16.69 0.40 7.19
C LEU A 211 17.85 -0.24 6.42
N GLU A 212 19.05 0.32 6.53
CA GLU A 212 20.26 -0.24 5.90
C GLU A 212 20.54 -1.65 6.43
N LEU A 213 20.27 -1.93 7.70
CA LEU A 213 20.48 -3.26 8.28
C LEU A 213 19.52 -4.31 7.70
N PHE A 214 18.35 -3.90 7.20
CA PHE A 214 17.40 -4.77 6.50
C PHE A 214 17.74 -5.00 5.02
N PHE A 215 18.59 -4.16 4.43
CA PHE A 215 19.06 -4.33 3.05
C PHE A 215 20.25 -5.28 2.92
N HIS A 216 21.10 -5.38 3.95
CA HIS A 216 22.38 -6.12 3.88
C HIS A 216 22.32 -7.59 4.36
N SER A 217 21.13 -8.15 4.59
CA SER A 217 21.01 -9.40 5.36
C SER A 217 20.96 -10.71 4.57
N HIS A 218 21.38 -10.74 3.29
CA HIS A 218 21.69 -12.00 2.60
C HIS A 218 22.87 -11.79 1.64
N THR A 219 24.05 -12.25 2.05
CA THR A 219 25.15 -12.74 1.20
C THR A 219 25.20 -12.22 -0.25
N ASP A 220 25.99 -11.15 -0.47
CA ASP A 220 26.80 -10.78 -1.65
C ASP A 220 26.34 -10.99 -3.11
N GLN A 221 25.20 -11.61 -3.46
CA GLN A 221 24.82 -11.82 -4.88
C GLN A 221 23.29 -11.85 -5.11
N GLY A 222 22.57 -10.84 -4.62
CA GLY A 222 21.18 -10.63 -5.01
C GLY A 222 20.73 -9.19 -4.79
N PRO A 223 19.71 -8.71 -5.53
CA PRO A 223 19.12 -7.41 -5.24
C PRO A 223 18.63 -7.38 -3.79
N ALA A 224 18.96 -6.31 -3.06
CA ALA A 224 18.62 -6.13 -1.66
C ALA A 224 17.09 -6.06 -1.49
N ASN A 225 16.45 -7.22 -1.29
CA ASN A 225 15.01 -7.30 -1.13
C ASN A 225 14.64 -7.03 0.34
N LEU A 226 13.88 -5.95 0.54
CA LEU A 226 13.24 -5.66 1.83
C LEU A 226 12.26 -6.79 2.17
N ILE A 227 12.69 -7.76 2.98
CA ILE A 227 11.85 -8.89 3.40
C ILE A 227 10.51 -8.44 3.98
N ILE A 228 10.53 -7.34 4.76
CA ILE A 228 9.34 -6.71 5.34
C ILE A 228 8.33 -6.34 4.25
N PHE A 229 8.82 -5.77 3.15
CA PHE A 229 8.00 -5.34 2.03
C PHE A 229 7.34 -6.52 1.33
N SER A 230 8.13 -7.55 1.00
CA SER A 230 7.63 -8.77 0.35
C SER A 230 6.57 -9.50 1.17
N LEU A 231 6.73 -9.55 2.49
CA LEU A 231 5.76 -10.20 3.40
C LEU A 231 4.46 -9.42 3.55
N LEU A 232 4.46 -8.10 3.33
CA LEU A 232 3.26 -7.26 3.44
C LEU A 232 2.41 -7.26 2.15
N ILE A 233 3.02 -7.48 0.98
CA ILE A 233 2.32 -7.43 -0.33
C ILE A 233 1.07 -8.33 -0.40
N PRO A 234 1.11 -9.60 0.05
CA PRO A 234 -0.07 -10.47 0.00
C PRO A 234 -1.28 -9.91 0.75
N PHE A 235 -1.05 -9.07 1.77
CA PHE A 235 -2.11 -8.55 2.64
C PHE A 235 -2.77 -7.26 2.15
N ILE A 236 -2.28 -6.65 1.06
CA ILE A 236 -2.73 -5.32 0.57
C ILE A 236 -4.24 -5.27 0.31
N HIS A 237 -4.77 -6.26 -0.38
CA HIS A 237 -6.18 -6.32 -0.79
C HIS A 237 -7.06 -7.07 0.19
N HIS A 238 -6.55 -7.47 1.36
CA HIS A 238 -7.35 -8.15 2.37
C HIS A 238 -8.33 -7.20 3.06
N GLU A 239 -9.47 -7.76 3.46
CA GLU A 239 -10.49 -7.04 4.22
C GLU A 239 -10.09 -6.86 5.70
N GLY A 240 -10.78 -5.95 6.38
CA GLY A 240 -10.67 -5.78 7.82
C GLY A 240 -9.39 -5.11 8.31
N THR A 241 -9.13 -5.28 9.60
CA THR A 241 -8.02 -4.61 10.32
C THR A 241 -6.65 -5.07 9.84
N ARG A 242 -6.51 -6.34 9.46
CA ARG A 242 -5.24 -6.89 8.96
C ARG A 242 -4.79 -6.22 7.67
N GLY A 243 -5.66 -6.19 6.65
CA GLY A 243 -5.33 -5.52 5.40
C GLY A 243 -5.07 -4.03 5.61
N GLN A 244 -5.82 -3.41 6.53
CA GLN A 244 -5.62 -2.02 6.89
C GLN A 244 -4.23 -1.76 7.52
N GLN A 245 -3.82 -2.59 8.47
CA GLN A 245 -2.48 -2.49 9.07
C GLN A 245 -1.37 -2.72 8.06
N ALA A 246 -1.55 -3.67 7.13
CA ALA A 246 -0.58 -3.91 6.07
C ALA A 246 -0.43 -2.68 5.15
N ARG A 247 -1.54 -2.05 4.76
CA ARG A 247 -1.55 -0.81 3.99
C ARG A 247 -0.87 0.34 4.75
N ASP A 248 -1.19 0.53 6.04
CA ASP A 248 -0.56 1.55 6.88
C ASP A 248 0.97 1.36 6.97
N ALA A 249 1.42 0.11 7.17
CA ALA A 249 2.83 -0.24 7.22
C ALA A 249 3.55 0.04 5.88
N LEU A 250 2.92 -0.33 4.76
CA LEU A 250 3.46 -0.07 3.43
C LEU A 250 3.53 1.42 3.11
N LEU A 251 2.57 2.24 3.57
CA LEU A 251 2.65 3.70 3.42
C LEU A 251 3.86 4.30 4.12
N LEU A 252 4.29 3.75 5.26
CA LEU A 252 5.52 4.18 5.93
C LEU A 252 6.75 3.90 5.06
N ILE A 253 6.83 2.70 4.45
CA ILE A 253 7.91 2.34 3.52
C ILE A 253 7.90 3.26 2.29
N MET A 254 6.72 3.55 1.74
CA MET A 254 6.57 4.47 0.62
C MET A 254 7.00 5.89 0.98
N ALA A 255 6.63 6.40 2.14
CA ALA A 255 7.08 7.71 2.62
C ALA A 255 8.61 7.77 2.78
N MET A 256 9.24 6.70 3.27
CA MET A 256 10.70 6.63 3.34
C MET A 256 11.38 6.63 1.97
N SER A 257 10.74 6.04 0.95
CA SER A 257 11.26 6.05 -0.42
C SER A 257 11.44 7.47 -0.96
N ALA A 258 10.61 8.44 -0.52
CA ALA A 258 10.73 9.83 -0.95
C ALA A 258 12.06 10.46 -0.51
N SER A 259 12.59 10.05 0.64
CA SER A 259 13.86 10.54 1.18
C SER A 259 15.07 9.67 0.79
N ASN A 260 14.84 8.40 0.45
CA ASN A 260 15.91 7.46 0.11
C ASN A 260 15.68 6.82 -1.27
N ARG A 261 16.45 7.26 -2.26
CA ARG A 261 16.37 6.80 -3.64
C ARG A 261 16.69 5.30 -3.80
N ALA A 262 17.54 4.72 -2.96
CA ALA A 262 17.86 3.29 -3.03
C ALA A 262 16.64 2.43 -2.70
N VAL A 263 15.82 2.86 -1.72
CA VAL A 263 14.54 2.22 -1.38
C VAL A 263 13.58 2.31 -2.55
N ALA A 264 13.48 3.49 -3.18
CA ALA A 264 12.62 3.68 -4.35
C ALA A 264 13.03 2.74 -5.51
N GLN A 265 14.33 2.63 -5.81
CA GLN A 265 14.84 1.72 -6.84
C GLN A 265 14.59 0.25 -6.49
N SER A 266 14.80 -0.14 -5.23
CA SER A 266 14.49 -1.48 -4.78
C SER A 266 13.01 -1.83 -4.96
N ILE A 267 12.10 -0.87 -4.71
CA ILE A 267 10.66 -1.08 -4.91
C ILE A 267 10.35 -1.20 -6.41
N THR A 268 10.92 -0.34 -7.26
CA THR A 268 10.57 -0.35 -8.69
C THR A 268 11.15 -1.54 -9.45
N ASP A 269 12.37 -1.96 -9.09
CA ASP A 269 13.16 -2.88 -9.89
C ASP A 269 13.08 -4.31 -9.36
N ASN A 270 12.94 -4.47 -8.04
CA ASN A 270 13.04 -5.78 -7.38
C ASN A 270 11.72 -6.23 -6.72
N SER A 271 10.64 -5.46 -6.89
CA SER A 271 9.33 -5.80 -6.32
C SER A 271 8.21 -5.83 -7.36
N TYR A 272 7.19 -6.63 -7.08
CA TYR A 272 5.96 -6.68 -7.87
C TYR A 272 4.84 -5.81 -7.30
N PHE A 273 5.16 -4.81 -6.47
CA PHE A 273 4.17 -4.02 -5.76
C PHE A 273 3.20 -3.27 -6.68
N CYS A 274 3.72 -2.45 -7.60
CA CYS A 274 2.89 -1.67 -8.53
C CYS A 274 2.04 -2.57 -9.45
N PRO A 275 2.58 -3.65 -10.05
CA PRO A 275 1.77 -4.66 -10.74
C PRO A 275 0.64 -5.25 -9.89
N VAL A 276 0.95 -5.71 -8.67
CA VAL A 276 -0.04 -6.35 -7.76
C VAL A 276 -1.15 -5.39 -7.36
N LEU A 277 -0.85 -4.09 -7.22
CA LEU A 277 -1.89 -3.09 -6.99
C LEU A 277 -2.84 -2.94 -8.16
N ALA A 278 -2.31 -2.77 -9.38
CA ALA A 278 -3.13 -2.57 -10.57
C ALA A 278 -3.94 -3.82 -10.95
N THR A 279 -3.35 -5.01 -10.85
CA THR A 279 -4.07 -6.28 -11.08
C THR A 279 -5.10 -6.53 -9.98
N GLY A 280 -4.80 -6.16 -8.74
CA GLY A 280 -5.76 -6.20 -7.64
C GLY A 280 -6.98 -5.31 -7.88
N LEU A 281 -6.80 -4.06 -8.33
CA LEU A 281 -7.92 -3.19 -8.73
C LEU A 281 -8.79 -3.84 -9.81
N SER A 282 -8.16 -4.53 -10.77
CA SER A 282 -8.86 -5.24 -11.84
C SER A 282 -9.68 -6.43 -11.33
N ALA A 283 -9.12 -7.21 -10.41
CA ALA A 283 -9.83 -8.32 -9.77
C ALA A 283 -10.98 -7.83 -8.89
N LEU A 284 -10.74 -6.78 -8.09
CA LEU A 284 -11.75 -6.15 -7.24
C LEU A 284 -12.87 -5.51 -8.06
N TYR A 285 -12.58 -4.91 -9.21
CA TYR A 285 -13.62 -4.41 -10.11
C TYR A 285 -14.50 -5.54 -10.65
N SER A 286 -13.89 -6.68 -10.97
CA SER A 286 -14.60 -7.84 -11.50
C SER A 286 -15.58 -8.47 -10.49
N SER A 287 -15.36 -8.26 -9.19
CA SER A 287 -16.27 -8.68 -8.11
C SER A 287 -17.36 -7.65 -7.77
N LEU A 288 -17.36 -6.48 -8.42
CA LEU A 288 -18.40 -5.48 -8.19
C LEU A 288 -19.75 -5.91 -8.77
N PRO A 289 -20.86 -5.52 -8.14
CA PRO A 289 -22.19 -5.74 -8.68
C PRO A 289 -22.34 -5.15 -10.09
N ARG A 290 -22.75 -5.97 -11.06
CA ARG A 290 -23.00 -5.50 -12.43
C ARG A 290 -24.31 -4.71 -12.57
N LYS A 291 -25.17 -4.83 -11.57
CA LYS A 291 -26.45 -4.12 -11.44
C LYS A 291 -26.49 -3.47 -10.07
N ILE A 292 -26.74 -2.17 -10.04
CA ILE A 292 -26.91 -1.41 -8.80
C ILE A 292 -28.41 -1.38 -8.50
N GLU A 293 -28.80 -1.81 -7.30
CA GLU A 293 -30.18 -1.69 -6.84
C GLU A 293 -30.50 -0.22 -6.58
N VAL A 294 -31.35 0.35 -7.43
CA VAL A 294 -31.67 1.77 -7.38
C VAL A 294 -32.82 2.04 -6.41
N ARG A 295 -32.60 2.88 -5.41
CA ARG A 295 -33.64 3.35 -4.49
C ARG A 295 -34.19 4.70 -4.96
N GLY A 296 -35.33 4.67 -5.65
CA GLY A 296 -36.07 5.87 -6.07
C GLY A 296 -35.70 6.41 -7.45
N ASP A 297 -36.57 7.26 -8.00
CA ASP A 297 -36.46 7.69 -9.40
C ASP A 297 -35.37 8.74 -9.66
N ASP A 298 -34.98 9.49 -8.62
CA ASP A 298 -33.99 10.57 -8.68
C ASP A 298 -32.54 10.11 -8.53
N TRP A 299 -32.28 8.79 -8.45
CA TRP A 299 -30.93 8.29 -8.26
C TRP A 299 -30.09 8.46 -9.54
N HIS A 300 -28.93 9.12 -9.40
CA HIS A 300 -28.04 9.45 -10.52
C HIS A 300 -26.55 9.28 -10.21
N PHE A 301 -26.17 8.98 -8.96
CA PHE A 301 -24.79 8.68 -8.58
C PHE A 301 -24.72 7.92 -7.26
N LEU A 302 -23.59 7.24 -7.03
CA LEU A 302 -23.32 6.51 -5.79
C LEU A 302 -22.88 7.46 -4.67
N ARG A 303 -23.71 7.57 -3.63
CA ARG A 303 -23.35 8.22 -2.36
C ARG A 303 -22.69 7.23 -1.42
N ARG A 304 -22.03 7.73 -0.36
CA ARG A 304 -21.38 6.88 0.64
C ARG A 304 -22.33 5.87 1.27
N GLU A 305 -23.57 6.29 1.54
CA GLU A 305 -24.63 5.44 2.09
C GLU A 305 -25.03 4.27 1.17
N ASP A 306 -24.90 4.44 -0.15
CA ASP A 306 -25.31 3.42 -1.12
C ASP A 306 -24.33 2.24 -1.19
N TRP A 307 -23.05 2.47 -0.91
CA TRP A 307 -22.00 1.47 -1.10
C TRP A 307 -21.31 0.99 0.17
N ILE A 308 -21.48 1.68 1.30
CA ILE A 308 -20.83 1.28 2.56
C ILE A 308 -21.26 -0.13 3.02
N GLY A 309 -22.45 -0.59 2.65
CA GLY A 309 -22.96 -1.93 2.93
C GLY A 309 -22.55 -3.00 1.90
N VAL A 310 -21.84 -2.62 0.83
CA VAL A 310 -21.42 -3.53 -0.24
C VAL A 310 -19.93 -3.84 -0.08
N SER A 311 -19.60 -4.98 0.54
CA SER A 311 -18.23 -5.33 0.92
C SER A 311 -17.24 -5.26 -0.25
N SER A 312 -17.59 -5.79 -1.42
CA SER A 312 -16.69 -5.76 -2.60
C SER A 312 -16.38 -4.33 -3.07
N LEU A 313 -17.35 -3.41 -2.97
CA LEU A 313 -17.15 -2.02 -3.32
C LEU A 313 -16.35 -1.27 -2.25
N VAL A 314 -16.59 -1.55 -0.97
CA VAL A 314 -15.73 -1.05 0.12
C VAL A 314 -14.28 -1.48 -0.08
N LEU A 315 -14.05 -2.73 -0.47
CA LEU A 315 -12.72 -3.27 -0.71
C LEU A 315 -12.03 -2.61 -1.91
N PHE A 316 -12.77 -2.41 -3.01
CA PHE A 316 -12.28 -1.66 -4.16
C PHE A 316 -11.90 -0.22 -3.77
N MET A 317 -12.77 0.48 -3.03
CA MET A 317 -12.52 1.86 -2.62
C MET A 317 -11.30 1.97 -1.70
N ASN A 318 -11.12 1.04 -0.75
CA ASN A 318 -9.93 0.99 0.09
C ASN A 318 -8.64 0.81 -0.73
N SER A 319 -8.68 -0.02 -1.78
CA SER A 319 -7.53 -0.27 -2.66
C SER A 319 -7.22 0.94 -3.55
N LEU A 320 -8.25 1.62 -4.07
CA LEU A 320 -8.08 2.85 -4.83
C LEU A 320 -7.58 4.02 -3.97
N GLU A 321 -8.12 4.17 -2.75
CA GLU A 321 -7.64 5.15 -1.76
C GLU A 321 -6.19 4.88 -1.38
N PHE A 322 -5.80 3.61 -1.24
CA PHE A 322 -4.41 3.24 -1.00
C PHE A 322 -3.50 3.61 -2.17
N CYS A 323 -3.90 3.38 -3.43
CA CYS A 323 -3.14 3.85 -4.59
C CYS A 323 -2.96 5.38 -4.58
N ASN A 324 -4.03 6.11 -4.25
CA ASN A 324 -3.99 7.56 -4.10
C ASN A 324 -3.01 8.00 -2.99
N ALA A 325 -3.06 7.35 -1.82
CA ALA A 325 -2.15 7.64 -0.71
C ALA A 325 -0.68 7.31 -1.04
N VAL A 326 -0.42 6.20 -1.74
CA VAL A 326 0.94 5.84 -2.19
C VAL A 326 1.48 6.91 -3.14
N ILE A 327 0.68 7.36 -4.10
CA ILE A 327 1.09 8.42 -5.05
C ILE A 327 1.41 9.72 -4.31
N GLN A 328 0.68 10.03 -3.24
CA GLN A 328 0.90 11.23 -2.43
C GLN A 328 2.26 11.24 -1.72
N VAL A 329 2.70 10.09 -1.19
CA VAL A 329 3.86 10.03 -0.26
C VAL A 329 5.12 9.42 -0.86
N ALA A 330 5.02 8.67 -1.96
CA ALA A 330 6.13 7.90 -2.51
C ALA A 330 7.11 8.75 -3.34
N HIS A 331 8.29 8.19 -3.62
CA HIS A 331 9.24 8.77 -4.57
C HIS A 331 8.65 8.86 -6.00
N PRO A 332 8.95 9.90 -6.80
CA PRO A 332 8.41 10.06 -8.16
C PRO A 332 8.59 8.86 -9.10
N LEU A 333 9.66 8.06 -8.91
CA LEU A 333 9.88 6.81 -9.66
C LEU A 333 8.75 5.79 -9.41
N VAL A 334 8.39 5.58 -8.15
CA VAL A 334 7.31 4.66 -7.75
C VAL A 334 5.97 5.23 -8.20
N GLN A 335 5.75 6.55 -8.04
CA GLN A 335 4.52 7.21 -8.49
C GLN A 335 4.27 7.00 -9.98
N LYS A 336 5.29 7.25 -10.82
CA LYS A 336 5.22 7.08 -12.28
C LYS A 336 4.89 5.64 -12.64
N GLN A 337 5.61 4.68 -12.06
CA GLN A 337 5.40 3.26 -12.33
C GLN A 337 3.99 2.81 -11.92
N LEU A 338 3.51 3.20 -10.73
CA LEU A 338 2.17 2.85 -10.26
C LEU A 338 1.09 3.42 -11.18
N VAL A 339 1.21 4.69 -11.57
CA VAL A 339 0.30 5.34 -12.52
C VAL A 339 0.25 4.60 -13.86
N ASP A 340 1.41 4.24 -14.41
CA ASP A 340 1.50 3.51 -15.68
C ASP A 340 0.83 2.13 -15.58
N TYR A 341 1.01 1.42 -14.46
CA TYR A 341 0.33 0.14 -14.22
C TYR A 341 -1.17 0.30 -14.00
N VAL A 342 -1.65 1.34 -13.31
CA VAL A 342 -3.09 1.60 -13.17
C VAL A 342 -3.72 1.90 -14.53
N HIS A 343 -3.05 2.67 -15.37
CA HIS A 343 -3.54 2.95 -16.73
C HIS A 343 -3.62 1.68 -17.59
N ASN A 344 -2.50 0.98 -17.72
CA ASN A 344 -2.37 -0.13 -18.66
C ASN A 344 -2.93 -1.46 -18.12
N GLY A 345 -2.97 -1.61 -16.79
CA GLY A 345 -3.41 -2.81 -16.11
C GLY A 345 -4.88 -2.79 -15.67
N PHE A 346 -5.44 -1.61 -15.38
CA PHE A 346 -6.83 -1.49 -14.91
C PHE A 346 -7.71 -0.65 -15.85
N LEU A 347 -7.36 0.62 -16.10
CA LEU A 347 -8.25 1.52 -16.84
C LEU A 347 -8.52 1.04 -18.27
N VAL A 348 -7.46 0.80 -19.04
CA VAL A 348 -7.58 0.36 -20.44
C VAL A 348 -8.24 -1.03 -20.56
N PRO A 349 -7.73 -2.09 -19.92
CA PRO A 349 -8.25 -3.44 -20.16
C PRO A 349 -9.56 -3.75 -19.44
N VAL A 350 -9.90 -3.05 -18.34
CA VAL A 350 -11.10 -3.36 -17.53
C VAL A 350 -12.16 -2.28 -17.70
N MET A 351 -11.83 -1.02 -17.40
CA MET A 351 -12.81 0.07 -17.48
C MET A 351 -13.19 0.40 -18.92
N GLY A 352 -12.25 0.34 -19.87
CA GLY A 352 -12.50 0.61 -21.30
C GLY A 352 -13.65 -0.25 -21.87
N PRO A 353 -13.52 -1.59 -21.84
CA PRO A 353 -14.59 -2.49 -22.26
C PRO A 353 -15.85 -2.39 -21.40
N ALA A 354 -15.72 -2.18 -20.08
CA ALA A 354 -16.88 -2.07 -19.19
C ALA A 354 -17.80 -0.89 -19.58
N LEU A 355 -17.22 0.21 -20.05
CA LEU A 355 -17.94 1.37 -20.55
C LEU A 355 -18.49 1.18 -21.97
N HIS A 356 -18.21 0.09 -22.68
CA HIS A 356 -18.73 -0.18 -24.03
C HIS A 356 -19.67 -1.40 -24.10
N LYS A 357 -19.99 -2.01 -22.94
CA LYS A 357 -20.90 -3.14 -22.87
C LYS A 357 -22.30 -2.82 -23.36
N THR A 358 -23.01 -3.81 -23.88
CA THR A 358 -24.32 -3.65 -24.53
C THR A 358 -25.52 -3.58 -23.56
N SER A 359 -25.40 -4.08 -22.34
CA SER A 359 -26.47 -4.02 -21.33
C SER A 359 -26.56 -2.65 -20.69
N VAL A 360 -27.74 -2.02 -20.74
CA VAL A 360 -28.01 -0.70 -20.13
C VAL A 360 -27.72 -0.71 -18.63
N GLU A 361 -28.04 -1.79 -17.91
CA GLU A 361 -27.80 -1.90 -16.47
C GLU A 361 -26.30 -1.91 -16.14
N GLU A 362 -25.49 -2.61 -16.94
CA GLU A 362 -24.04 -2.63 -16.79
C GLU A 362 -23.40 -1.30 -17.21
N MET A 363 -23.95 -0.63 -18.23
CA MET A 363 -23.53 0.73 -18.59
C MET A 363 -23.81 1.72 -17.44
N ILE A 364 -24.97 1.62 -16.78
CA ILE A 364 -25.31 2.44 -15.61
C ILE A 364 -24.32 2.17 -14.48
N ALA A 365 -24.08 0.91 -14.13
CA ALA A 365 -23.17 0.53 -13.06
C ALA A 365 -21.74 1.02 -13.32
N SER A 366 -21.18 0.73 -14.50
CA SER A 366 -19.83 1.16 -14.89
C SER A 366 -19.65 2.68 -14.92
N THR A 367 -20.68 3.41 -15.38
CA THR A 367 -20.65 4.89 -15.38
C THR A 367 -20.70 5.45 -13.97
N ALA A 368 -21.54 4.89 -13.09
CA ALA A 368 -21.63 5.29 -11.69
C ALA A 368 -20.34 4.98 -10.91
N TYR A 369 -19.68 3.85 -11.20
CA TYR A 369 -18.38 3.51 -10.64
C TYR A 369 -17.29 4.45 -11.11
N LEU A 370 -17.21 4.78 -12.42
CA LEU A 370 -16.24 5.75 -12.92
C LEU A 370 -16.41 7.12 -12.24
N ASP A 371 -17.66 7.58 -12.09
CA ASP A 371 -17.99 8.81 -11.36
C ASP A 371 -17.51 8.76 -9.91
N LEU A 372 -17.77 7.66 -9.19
CA LEU A 372 -17.30 7.47 -7.83
C LEU A 372 -15.77 7.50 -7.74
N PHE A 373 -15.06 6.85 -8.67
CA PHE A 373 -13.60 6.80 -8.69
C PHE A 373 -13.00 8.19 -8.93
N LEU A 374 -13.55 8.96 -9.88
CA LEU A 374 -13.11 10.32 -10.14
C LEU A 374 -13.34 11.25 -8.95
N ARG A 375 -14.43 11.06 -8.20
CA ARG A 375 -14.71 11.82 -6.98
C ARG A 375 -13.82 11.44 -5.80
N SER A 376 -13.29 10.21 -5.77
CA SER A 376 -12.46 9.72 -4.65
C SER A 376 -10.97 9.98 -4.83
N VAL A 377 -10.49 10.20 -6.06
CA VAL A 377 -9.08 10.52 -6.34
C VAL A 377 -8.78 11.99 -6.07
N SER A 378 -7.81 12.25 -5.18
CA SER A 378 -7.34 13.60 -4.86
C SER A 378 -5.99 13.92 -5.49
N GLU A 379 -5.15 12.90 -5.72
CA GLU A 379 -3.79 13.09 -6.21
C GLU A 379 -3.75 13.36 -7.71
N THR A 380 -3.00 14.38 -8.07
CA THR A 380 -3.02 14.97 -9.41
C THR A 380 -2.50 14.01 -10.48
N ALA A 381 -1.47 13.22 -10.17
CA ALA A 381 -0.93 12.23 -11.11
C ALA A 381 -1.94 11.11 -11.43
N LEU A 382 -2.66 10.63 -10.43
CA LEU A 382 -3.70 9.62 -10.63
C LEU A 382 -4.90 10.21 -11.36
N LEU A 383 -5.36 11.40 -10.95
CA LEU A 383 -6.48 12.09 -11.60
C LEU A 383 -6.18 12.36 -13.08
N LYS A 384 -4.99 12.85 -13.40
CA LYS A 384 -4.51 13.06 -14.78
C LYS A 384 -4.59 11.78 -15.60
N THR A 385 -4.35 10.63 -14.98
CA THR A 385 -4.40 9.32 -15.63
C THR A 385 -5.83 8.89 -15.96
N PHE A 386 -6.75 9.09 -15.02
CA PHE A 386 -8.18 8.89 -15.27
C PHE A 386 -8.71 9.83 -16.36
N LEU A 387 -8.34 11.12 -16.31
CA LEU A 387 -8.75 12.10 -17.32
C LEU A 387 -8.16 11.77 -18.69
N ARG A 388 -6.87 11.41 -18.77
CA ARG A 388 -6.23 10.95 -20.01
C ARG A 388 -6.96 9.75 -20.60
N PHE A 389 -7.36 8.79 -19.75
CA PHE A 389 -8.16 7.65 -20.18
C PHE A 389 -9.52 8.10 -20.75
N VAL A 390 -10.28 8.94 -20.05
CA VAL A 390 -11.60 9.41 -20.52
C VAL A 390 -11.50 10.21 -21.83
N LEU A 391 -10.47 11.05 -21.96
CA LEU A 391 -10.34 11.99 -23.07
C LEU A 391 -9.67 11.41 -24.31
N LEU A 392 -8.68 10.52 -24.14
CA LEU A 392 -7.82 10.04 -25.24
C LEU A 392 -7.98 8.56 -25.56
N HIS A 393 -8.45 7.73 -24.61
CA HIS A 393 -8.57 6.30 -24.88
C HIS A 393 -9.68 6.04 -25.90
N ARG A 394 -9.38 5.15 -26.86
CA ARG A 394 -10.31 4.74 -27.91
C ARG A 394 -10.62 3.25 -27.78
N HIS A 395 -11.91 2.93 -27.76
CA HIS A 395 -12.42 1.58 -27.89
C HIS A 395 -13.21 1.52 -29.20
N ASP A 396 -12.89 0.56 -30.08
CA ASP A 396 -13.50 0.43 -31.42
C ASP A 396 -13.54 1.75 -32.23
N ASN A 397 -12.45 2.52 -32.20
CA ASN A 397 -12.32 3.83 -32.84
C ASN A 397 -13.26 4.93 -32.30
N THR A 398 -14.00 4.70 -31.21
CA THR A 398 -14.73 5.75 -30.49
C THR A 398 -14.00 6.12 -29.21
N THR A 399 -13.92 7.42 -28.89
CA THR A 399 -13.35 7.82 -27.60
C THR A 399 -14.34 7.50 -26.48
N ILE A 400 -13.84 7.21 -25.26
CA ILE A 400 -14.72 7.03 -24.09
C ILE A 400 -15.65 8.23 -23.93
N LEU A 401 -15.12 9.44 -24.12
CA LEU A 401 -15.89 10.67 -24.08
C LEU A 401 -17.04 10.68 -25.09
N ASP A 402 -16.80 10.33 -26.36
CA ASP A 402 -17.85 10.30 -27.39
C ASP A 402 -18.97 9.31 -27.01
N THR A 403 -18.61 8.14 -26.48
CA THR A 403 -19.56 7.14 -26.00
C THR A 403 -20.40 7.67 -24.84
N LEU A 404 -19.77 8.33 -23.86
CA LEU A 404 -20.47 8.96 -22.74
C LEU A 404 -21.42 10.08 -23.18
N VAL A 405 -21.06 10.87 -24.20
CA VAL A 405 -21.98 11.88 -24.70
C VAL A 405 -23.12 11.26 -25.50
N GLY A 406 -22.86 10.20 -26.29
CA GLY A 406 -23.92 9.45 -26.98
C GLY A 406 -25.01 8.98 -26.02
N ARG A 407 -24.65 8.66 -24.77
CA ARG A 407 -25.59 8.27 -23.71
C ARG A 407 -26.48 9.39 -23.20
N ILE A 408 -26.05 10.65 -23.25
CA ILE A 408 -26.86 11.81 -22.83
C ILE A 408 -28.12 11.93 -23.71
N ASN A 409 -28.00 11.59 -24.99
CA ASN A 409 -29.14 11.62 -25.91
C ASN A 409 -30.16 10.48 -25.68
N SER A 410 -29.90 9.57 -24.73
CA SER A 410 -30.84 8.50 -24.38
C SER A 410 -31.90 9.00 -23.39
N ASN A 411 -33.18 8.66 -23.59
CA ASN A 411 -34.27 9.01 -22.66
C ASN A 411 -34.37 8.01 -21.50
N SER A 412 -33.26 7.75 -20.81
CA SER A 412 -33.19 6.71 -19.76
C SER A 412 -32.38 7.17 -18.55
N ARG A 413 -32.43 6.41 -17.45
CA ARG A 413 -31.59 6.63 -16.26
C ARG A 413 -30.09 6.70 -16.59
N LEU A 414 -29.66 6.08 -17.68
CA LEU A 414 -28.29 6.19 -18.19
C LEU A 414 -27.89 7.63 -18.53
N CYS A 415 -28.82 8.46 -19.02
CA CYS A 415 -28.58 9.89 -19.25
C CYS A 415 -28.32 10.62 -17.93
N MET A 416 -29.16 10.41 -16.92
CA MET A 416 -28.99 11.05 -15.60
C MET A 416 -27.64 10.71 -14.96
N VAL A 417 -27.25 9.43 -15.00
CA VAL A 417 -25.96 8.99 -14.46
C VAL A 417 -24.78 9.55 -15.26
N SER A 418 -24.91 9.61 -16.60
CA SER A 418 -23.89 10.22 -17.45
C SER A 418 -23.75 11.72 -17.17
N LEU A 419 -24.87 12.45 -17.00
CA LEU A 419 -24.86 13.87 -16.64
C LEU A 419 -24.23 14.11 -15.27
N SER A 420 -24.43 13.20 -14.31
CA SER A 420 -23.74 13.27 -13.02
C SER A 420 -22.22 13.16 -13.19
N LEU A 421 -21.75 12.22 -14.02
CA LEU A 421 -20.34 12.09 -14.36
C LEU A 421 -19.79 13.35 -15.04
N PHE A 422 -20.53 13.95 -15.98
CA PHE A 422 -20.12 15.22 -16.60
C PHE A 422 -20.06 16.37 -15.60
N ARG A 423 -21.00 16.43 -14.65
CA ARG A 423 -20.95 17.40 -13.55
C ARG A 423 -19.67 17.21 -12.73
N THR A 424 -19.30 15.97 -12.41
CA THR A 424 -18.03 15.65 -11.73
C THR A 424 -16.84 16.13 -12.56
N LEU A 425 -16.75 15.78 -13.85
CA LEU A 425 -15.67 16.19 -14.75
C LEU A 425 -15.52 17.72 -14.85
N LEU A 426 -16.64 18.44 -14.97
CA LEU A 426 -16.65 19.91 -14.99
C LEU A 426 -16.24 20.50 -13.64
N SER A 427 -16.64 19.88 -12.52
CA SER A 427 -16.27 20.34 -11.17
C SER A 427 -14.78 20.21 -10.85
N LEU A 428 -14.04 19.39 -11.63
CA LEU A 428 -12.58 19.30 -11.53
C LEU A 428 -11.86 20.57 -12.04
N ASN A 429 -12.55 21.45 -12.77
CA ASN A 429 -12.02 22.69 -13.34
C ASN A 429 -10.73 22.50 -14.17
N CYS A 430 -10.55 21.33 -14.78
CA CYS A 430 -9.39 21.04 -15.62
C CYS A 430 -9.55 21.72 -16.99
N GLU A 431 -8.53 22.51 -17.39
CA GLU A 431 -8.55 23.26 -18.65
C GLU A 431 -8.77 22.33 -19.85
N ASP A 432 -8.04 21.22 -19.95
CA ASP A 432 -8.17 20.27 -21.06
C ASP A 432 -9.59 19.68 -21.15
N VAL A 433 -10.21 19.38 -20.01
CA VAL A 433 -11.59 18.87 -19.94
C VAL A 433 -12.57 19.95 -20.40
N MET A 434 -12.39 21.19 -19.94
CA MET A 434 -13.22 22.32 -20.37
C MET A 434 -13.04 22.59 -21.87
N LEU A 435 -11.81 22.63 -22.37
CA LEU A 435 -11.52 22.83 -23.79
C LEU A 435 -12.13 21.70 -24.64
N GLN A 436 -12.00 20.44 -24.24
CA GLN A 436 -12.49 19.31 -25.03
C GLN A 436 -14.02 19.16 -24.98
N LEU A 437 -14.66 19.50 -23.86
CA LEU A 437 -16.12 19.46 -23.72
C LEU A 437 -16.82 20.70 -24.29
N VAL A 438 -16.23 21.88 -24.12
CA VAL A 438 -16.84 23.17 -24.46
C VAL A 438 -16.41 23.68 -25.83
N LEU A 439 -15.14 23.45 -26.24
CA LEU A 439 -14.52 24.17 -27.35
C LEU A 439 -13.99 23.29 -28.50
N SER A 440 -13.61 22.03 -28.28
CA SER A 440 -12.89 21.23 -29.29
C SER A 440 -13.77 20.19 -30.01
N CYS A 441 -13.74 20.26 -31.35
CA CYS A 441 -14.39 19.37 -32.30
C CYS A 441 -13.30 18.54 -33.01
N PRO A 442 -13.13 17.24 -32.71
CA PRO A 442 -12.15 16.42 -33.42
C PRO A 442 -12.81 15.46 -34.41
N VAL A 443 -13.65 15.94 -35.35
CA VAL A 443 -13.89 15.32 -36.68
C VAL A 443 -14.59 16.37 -37.59
N PRO A 444 -14.02 16.78 -38.74
CA PRO A 444 -14.76 17.52 -39.76
C PRO A 444 -15.69 16.60 -40.56
N PRO A 445 -16.87 17.05 -41.05
CA PRO A 445 -17.49 18.36 -40.90
C PRO A 445 -18.75 18.26 -40.02
N CYS A 446 -18.87 19.05 -38.95
CA CYS A 446 -20.13 19.61 -38.41
C CYS A 446 -19.97 20.02 -36.92
N ALA A 447 -20.22 21.30 -36.65
CA ALA A 447 -20.66 21.90 -35.38
C ALA A 447 -19.78 21.80 -34.10
N PRO A 448 -19.86 22.81 -33.20
CA PRO A 448 -19.27 22.74 -31.85
C PRO A 448 -19.94 21.60 -31.07
N ARG A 449 -19.13 20.77 -30.40
CA ARG A 449 -19.56 19.40 -30.10
C ARG A 449 -20.61 19.32 -28.99
N TYR A 450 -20.53 20.01 -27.83
CA TYR A 450 -21.43 19.63 -26.71
C TYR A 450 -22.11 20.70 -25.83
N LEU A 451 -21.59 21.91 -25.56
CA LEU A 451 -22.23 22.76 -24.53
C LEU A 451 -22.47 24.25 -24.86
N LEU A 452 -21.89 24.82 -25.92
CA LEU A 452 -22.26 26.16 -26.39
C LEU A 452 -22.28 26.22 -27.92
N PRO A 453 -23.38 26.65 -28.56
CA PRO A 453 -23.31 27.23 -29.88
C PRO A 453 -22.49 28.52 -29.73
N CYS A 454 -21.22 28.52 -30.15
CA CYS A 454 -20.41 29.75 -30.20
C CYS A 454 -20.90 30.68 -31.33
N SER A 455 -22.15 31.17 -31.22
CA SER A 455 -22.80 32.16 -32.08
C SER A 455 -22.30 33.59 -31.77
N HIS A 456 -21.67 33.79 -30.62
CA HIS A 456 -21.13 35.08 -30.17
C HIS A 456 -19.66 35.32 -30.57
N VAL A 457 -18.97 34.30 -31.10
CA VAL A 457 -17.58 34.42 -31.56
C VAL A 457 -17.57 34.87 -33.02
N MET A 458 -16.98 36.03 -33.30
CA MET A 458 -16.85 36.55 -34.67
C MET A 458 -16.15 35.55 -35.59
N LEU A 459 -16.60 35.43 -36.84
CA LEU A 459 -16.08 34.50 -37.86
C LEU A 459 -14.55 34.59 -38.06
N SER A 460 -13.95 35.76 -37.82
CA SER A 460 -12.50 35.99 -37.89
C SER A 460 -11.71 35.30 -36.76
N GLN A 461 -12.29 35.18 -35.57
CA GLN A 461 -11.67 34.56 -34.39
C GLN A 461 -11.85 33.04 -34.36
N LYS A 462 -12.82 32.51 -35.13
CA LYS A 462 -13.04 31.06 -35.28
C LYS A 462 -11.86 30.32 -35.94
N ARG A 463 -11.00 31.01 -36.71
CA ARG A 463 -9.75 30.42 -37.25
C ARG A 463 -8.67 30.26 -36.18
N ALA A 464 -8.53 31.23 -35.28
CA ALA A 464 -7.55 31.16 -34.19
C ALA A 464 -7.86 30.06 -33.16
N VAL A 465 -9.14 29.71 -32.97
CA VAL A 465 -9.57 28.55 -32.16
C VAL A 465 -9.36 27.22 -32.91
N ARG A 466 -9.26 27.25 -34.24
CA ARG A 466 -9.06 26.09 -35.11
C ARG A 466 -7.59 25.64 -35.15
N ASP A 467 -6.67 26.58 -34.95
CA ASP A 467 -5.24 26.31 -34.87
C ASP A 467 -4.91 25.81 -33.46
N LEU A 468 -4.99 24.49 -33.30
CA LEU A 468 -4.55 23.80 -32.10
C LEU A 468 -3.03 24.02 -31.94
N ASP A 469 -2.62 25.02 -31.17
CA ASP A 469 -1.22 25.21 -30.80
C ASP A 469 -0.86 24.17 -29.72
N ILE A 470 -0.45 22.99 -30.20
CA ILE A 470 -0.01 21.83 -29.40
C ILE A 470 1.15 22.19 -28.45
N TYR A 471 1.80 23.35 -28.62
CA TYR A 471 2.99 23.77 -27.88
C TYR A 471 2.79 24.98 -26.96
N GLY A 472 1.54 25.47 -26.78
CA GLY A 472 1.23 26.48 -25.76
C GLY A 472 1.97 27.82 -25.89
N LYS A 473 2.38 28.23 -27.10
CA LYS A 473 3.10 29.51 -27.31
C LYS A 473 2.16 30.73 -27.37
N THR A 474 0.86 30.51 -27.47
CA THR A 474 -0.15 31.59 -27.51
C THR A 474 -0.64 32.08 -26.14
N ALA A 475 -0.25 31.41 -25.03
CA ALA A 475 -0.58 31.85 -23.67
C ALA A 475 -0.01 33.24 -23.30
N ALA A 476 0.96 33.76 -24.06
CA ALA A 476 1.49 35.11 -23.86
C ALA A 476 0.55 36.23 -24.39
N ASN A 477 -0.41 35.92 -25.28
CA ASN A 477 -1.24 36.93 -25.94
C ASN A 477 -2.72 36.93 -25.48
N SER A 478 -3.14 35.99 -24.62
CA SER A 478 -4.52 35.88 -24.13
C SER A 478 -4.82 36.69 -22.85
N ALA A 479 -3.83 37.41 -22.30
CA ALA A 479 -3.99 38.32 -21.15
C ALA A 479 -4.96 39.50 -21.41
N LEU A 480 -5.47 39.68 -22.64
CA LEU A 480 -6.43 40.72 -22.99
C LEU A 480 -7.90 40.28 -22.93
N LEU A 481 -8.21 39.00 -22.74
CA LEU A 481 -9.60 38.52 -22.63
C LEU A 481 -10.08 38.29 -21.18
N SER A 482 -9.18 38.27 -20.21
CA SER A 482 -9.53 38.20 -18.78
C SER A 482 -10.04 39.53 -18.20
N SER A 483 -9.87 40.65 -18.90
CA SER A 483 -10.27 41.98 -18.41
C SER A 483 -11.77 42.29 -18.55
N TRP A 484 -12.54 41.52 -19.31
CA TRP A 484 -13.96 41.83 -19.56
C TRP A 484 -14.95 40.88 -18.87
N THR A 485 -14.53 39.69 -18.46
CA THR A 485 -15.40 38.70 -17.78
C THR A 485 -15.27 38.69 -16.26
N LEU A 486 -14.22 39.31 -15.69
CA LEU A 486 -13.96 39.36 -14.25
C LEU A 486 -14.60 40.53 -13.48
N SER A 487 -15.46 41.33 -14.12
CA SER A 487 -16.16 42.45 -13.44
C SER A 487 -17.44 42.05 -12.68
N GLN A 488 -17.88 40.80 -12.74
CA GLN A 488 -19.19 40.40 -12.16
C GLN A 488 -19.13 39.34 -11.05
N LEU A 489 -18.01 38.66 -10.83
CA LEU A 489 -17.90 37.64 -9.77
C LEU A 489 -16.49 37.67 -9.17
N SER A 490 -16.29 38.48 -8.13
CA SER A 490 -15.10 38.41 -7.27
C SER A 490 -15.52 38.48 -5.82
N THR A 491 -15.26 37.41 -5.09
CA THR A 491 -14.56 37.44 -3.80
C THR A 491 -13.96 36.06 -3.56
N GLU A 492 -12.64 35.92 -3.81
CA GLU A 492 -11.62 35.02 -3.20
C GLU A 492 -10.50 34.72 -4.24
N PRO A 493 -9.21 34.68 -3.85
CA PRO A 493 -8.09 34.81 -4.78
C PRO A 493 -7.73 33.48 -5.48
N LEU A 494 -7.61 33.54 -6.81
CA LEU A 494 -7.10 32.45 -7.66
C LEU A 494 -5.57 32.38 -7.61
N VAL A 495 -5.03 31.21 -7.25
CA VAL A 495 -3.61 30.87 -7.46
C VAL A 495 -3.49 30.19 -8.83
N PRO A 496 -2.69 30.70 -9.79
CA PRO A 496 -2.54 30.06 -11.10
C PRO A 496 -1.57 28.87 -11.00
N PHE A 497 -2.05 27.66 -11.31
CA PHE A 497 -1.21 26.48 -11.53
C PHE A 497 -1.22 26.14 -13.03
N LEU A 498 -0.07 26.27 -13.67
CA LEU A 498 0.15 25.90 -15.07
C LEU A 498 0.36 24.37 -15.17
N TRP A 499 -0.59 23.68 -15.80
CA TRP A 499 -0.48 22.24 -16.10
C TRP A 499 0.11 22.05 -17.49
N GLN A 500 1.40 21.70 -17.60
CA GLN A 500 1.99 21.27 -18.86
C GLN A 500 1.92 19.74 -19.00
N LEU A 501 1.27 19.28 -20.06
CA LEU A 501 1.33 17.91 -20.56
C LEU A 501 2.51 17.81 -21.53
N GLU A 502 3.66 17.31 -21.07
CA GLU A 502 4.76 16.98 -21.99
C GLU A 502 4.49 15.67 -22.74
N PRO A 503 4.70 15.64 -24.07
CA PRO A 503 4.70 14.40 -24.85
C PRO A 503 6.07 13.72 -24.76
N HIS A 504 6.13 12.47 -24.30
CA HIS A 504 7.29 11.62 -24.56
C HIS A 504 7.20 10.99 -25.96
N PRO A 505 8.32 10.91 -26.71
CA PRO A 505 8.32 10.35 -28.06
C PRO A 505 8.15 8.83 -28.03
N HIS A 506 7.44 8.31 -29.04
CA HIS A 506 7.34 6.88 -29.32
C HIS A 506 8.74 6.26 -29.52
N PRO A 507 9.04 5.08 -28.94
CA PRO A 507 10.25 4.37 -29.29
C PRO A 507 10.13 3.80 -30.71
N ILE A 508 11.12 4.15 -31.52
CA ILE A 508 11.44 3.60 -32.83
C ILE A 508 11.78 2.11 -32.65
N LEU A 509 11.26 1.28 -33.56
CA LEU A 509 11.61 -0.13 -33.77
C LEU A 509 13.14 -0.32 -33.74
N ALA A 510 13.66 -0.92 -32.66
CA ALA A 510 14.98 -1.50 -32.62
C ALA A 510 14.85 -3.02 -32.50
N GLN A 511 15.54 -3.70 -33.39
CA GLN A 511 15.50 -5.13 -33.67
C GLN A 511 15.88 -5.97 -32.44
N SER A 512 15.12 -7.05 -32.21
CA SER A 512 15.43 -8.11 -31.27
C SER A 512 16.60 -8.96 -31.76
N PRO A 513 17.51 -9.42 -30.87
CA PRO A 513 18.31 -10.59 -31.13
C PRO A 513 17.49 -11.85 -30.82
N SER A 514 17.43 -12.69 -31.84
CA SER A 514 16.94 -14.07 -31.93
C SER A 514 17.23 -14.96 -30.71
N TRP A 515 16.20 -15.71 -30.28
CA TRP A 515 16.35 -17.02 -29.64
C TRP A 515 15.77 -18.11 -30.58
N PRO A 516 16.35 -19.32 -30.65
CA PRO A 516 16.10 -20.27 -31.75
C PRO A 516 14.87 -21.19 -31.52
N TRP A 517 14.01 -21.28 -32.55
CA TRP A 517 13.47 -22.45 -33.27
C TRP A 517 13.48 -23.81 -32.50
N ALA A 518 12.45 -24.66 -32.41
CA ALA A 518 11.17 -24.89 -33.11
C ALA A 518 10.42 -26.06 -32.37
N PRO A 519 9.30 -26.67 -32.85
CA PRO A 519 8.42 -26.32 -33.97
C PRO A 519 6.90 -26.29 -33.67
N LEU A 520 6.20 -25.76 -34.67
CA LEU A 520 4.77 -25.57 -34.88
C LEU A 520 3.92 -26.86 -34.86
N CYS A 521 2.66 -26.75 -34.39
CA CYS A 521 1.47 -27.30 -35.06
C CYS A 521 0.15 -26.65 -34.54
N HIS A 522 -0.56 -26.03 -35.50
CA HIS A 522 -1.96 -25.57 -35.68
C HIS A 522 -3.13 -25.84 -34.67
N PRO A 523 -4.30 -25.14 -34.82
CA PRO A 523 -4.99 -24.39 -33.76
C PRO A 523 -6.11 -25.18 -33.05
N CYS A 524 -6.28 -24.93 -31.75
CA CYS A 524 -7.33 -25.53 -30.95
C CYS A 524 -8.54 -24.60 -30.81
N SER A 525 -9.62 -24.96 -31.51
CA SER A 525 -10.99 -24.52 -31.24
C SER A 525 -11.63 -25.48 -30.23
N ARG A 526 -11.69 -25.11 -28.94
CA ARG A 526 -12.74 -25.50 -27.98
C ARG A 526 -12.40 -24.95 -26.60
N TRP A 527 -13.34 -24.18 -26.04
CA TRP A 527 -13.37 -23.86 -24.63
C TRP A 527 -13.95 -25.08 -23.90
N ASP A 528 -13.09 -25.96 -23.40
CA ASP A 528 -13.52 -26.99 -22.45
C ASP A 528 -13.27 -26.49 -21.02
N ILE A 529 -14.36 -26.53 -20.28
CA ILE A 529 -14.54 -26.15 -18.88
C ILE A 529 -13.68 -27.07 -18.02
N ILE A 530 -12.68 -26.51 -17.32
CA ILE A 530 -12.03 -27.20 -16.20
C ILE A 530 -12.64 -26.64 -14.91
N ALA A 531 -13.55 -27.43 -14.34
CA ALA A 531 -14.06 -27.27 -12.99
C ALA A 531 -12.92 -27.51 -11.98
N ILE A 532 -12.76 -26.60 -11.02
CA ILE A 532 -12.04 -26.86 -9.77
C ILE A 532 -13.11 -27.04 -8.67
N PRO A 533 -13.06 -28.11 -7.86
CA PRO A 533 -14.15 -28.45 -6.95
C PRO A 533 -14.22 -27.51 -5.75
N ALA A 534 -15.43 -27.09 -5.41
CA ALA A 534 -15.74 -26.49 -4.12
C ALA A 534 -15.62 -27.56 -3.03
N LEU A 535 -14.79 -27.31 -2.02
CA LEU A 535 -14.76 -28.06 -0.77
C LEU A 535 -15.57 -27.29 0.27
N CYS A 536 -16.64 -27.95 0.75
CA CYS A 536 -17.24 -27.70 2.06
C CYS A 536 -16.29 -28.11 3.19
#